data_AF-A0A7V5N4A5-F1
#
_entry.id   AF-A0A7V5N4A5-F1
#
_cell.length_a   1.000
_cell.length_b   1.000
_cell.length_c   1.000
_cell.angle_alpha   90.00
_cell.angle_beta   90.00
_cell.angle_gamma   90.00
#
_symmetry.space_group_name_H-M   'P 1'
#
loop_
_entity.id
_entity.type
_entity.pdbx_description
1 polymer ?
#
loop_
_entity_poly.entity_id
_entity_poly.type
_entity_poly.pdbx_seq_one_letter_code
_entity_poly.pdbx_strand_id
1 'polypeptide(L)' 'MFDLVDCRVIDEEDRLYGRVIDVEEYPANDLLVIKAKNGGRYLFPMVREYIKKIDTDGKKIVIDPPEGIFDSSDES' A
#
# COMPACT_ATOMS: atom_id res chain seq x y z
N MET A 1 -3.43 -2.34 -17.77
CA MET A 1 -3.94 -2.87 -16.49
C MET A 1 -3.04 -2.54 -15.29
N PHE A 2 -1.92 -1.79 -15.46
CA PHE A 2 -0.97 -1.48 -14.38
C PHE A 2 -1.05 -0.03 -13.86
N ASP A 3 -2.24 0.56 -13.74
CA ASP A 3 -2.32 1.99 -13.40
C ASP A 3 -1.93 2.29 -11.93
N LEU A 4 -1.92 1.26 -11.08
CA LEU A 4 -1.60 1.38 -9.65
C LEU A 4 -0.10 1.43 -9.35
N VAL A 5 0.76 1.03 -10.30
CA VAL A 5 2.21 1.10 -10.10
C VAL A 5 2.65 2.56 -10.02
N ASP A 6 3.63 2.86 -9.16
CA ASP A 6 4.10 4.18 -8.76
C ASP A 6 3.12 4.98 -7.87
N CYS A 7 1.94 4.44 -7.54
CA CYS A 7 1.03 5.08 -6.60
C CYS A 7 1.62 5.14 -5.19
N ARG A 8 1.48 6.31 -4.56
CA ARG A 8 1.82 6.52 -3.15
C ARG A 8 0.75 5.90 -2.27
N VAL A 9 1.17 5.02 -1.36
CA VAL A 9 0.26 4.39 -0.39
C VAL A 9 0.34 5.15 0.91
N ILE A 10 -0.80 5.73 1.31
CA ILE A 10 -0.90 6.56 2.50
C ILE A 10 -2.15 6.22 3.31
N ASP A 11 -2.24 6.64 4.57
CA ASP A 11 -3.47 6.56 5.37
C ASP A 11 -4.32 7.84 5.35
N GLU A 12 -5.41 7.84 6.14
CA GLU A 12 -6.27 8.99 6.37
C GLU A 12 -5.56 10.15 7.11
N GLU A 13 -4.44 9.88 7.78
CA GLU A 13 -3.56 10.88 8.41
C GLU A 13 -2.49 11.42 7.44
N ASP A 14 -2.56 11.04 6.16
CA ASP A 14 -1.60 11.37 5.11
C ASP A 14 -0.18 10.82 5.38
N ARG A 15 -0.05 9.80 6.25
CA ARG A 15 1.21 9.10 6.53
C ARG A 15 1.60 8.23 5.35
N LEU A 16 2.80 8.45 4.80
CA LEU A 16 3.33 7.68 3.69
C LEU A 16 3.98 6.39 4.14
N TYR A 17 3.38 5.25 3.81
CA TYR A 17 3.98 3.93 4.02
C TYR A 17 4.99 3.56 2.93
N GLY A 18 4.72 3.98 1.69
CA GLY A 18 5.60 3.68 0.58
C GLY A 18 4.96 3.92 -0.78
N ARG A 19 5.49 3.26 -1.80
CA ARG A 19 4.91 3.28 -3.15
C ARG A 19 4.66 1.87 -3.64
N VAL A 20 3.56 1.70 -4.37
CA VAL A 20 3.28 0.47 -5.10
C VAL A 20 4.34 0.32 -6.18
N ILE A 21 5.10 -0.77 -6.11
CA ILE A 21 6.09 -1.14 -7.14
C ILE A 21 5.58 -2.29 -8.02
N ASP A 22 4.61 -3.05 -7.52
CA ASP A 22 4.03 -4.18 -8.23
C ASP A 22 2.65 -4.54 -7.65
N VAL A 23 1.88 -5.35 -8.39
CA VAL A 23 0.60 -5.90 -7.92
C VAL A 23 0.58 -7.38 -8.25
N GLU A 24 0.45 -8.21 -7.21
CA GLU A 24 0.40 -9.66 -7.34
C GLU A 24 -1.07 -10.12 -7.33
N GLU A 25 -1.51 -10.75 -8.41
CA GLU A 25 -2.85 -11.30 -8.54
C GLU A 25 -2.92 -12.69 -7.87
N TYR A 26 -3.67 -12.81 -6.77
CA TYR A 26 -3.92 -14.11 -6.13
C TYR A 26 -5.37 -14.57 -6.35
N PRO A 27 -5.66 -15.88 -6.26
CA PRO A 27 -7.01 -16.41 -6.47
C PRO A 27 -8.08 -15.84 -5.53
N ALA A 28 -7.65 -15.36 -4.36
CA ALA A 28 -8.53 -14.78 -3.35
C ALA A 28 -8.69 -13.26 -3.52
N ASN A 29 -7.58 -12.51 -3.53
CA ASN A 29 -7.57 -11.05 -3.65
C ASN A 29 -6.21 -10.58 -4.19
N ASP A 30 -6.18 -9.43 -4.85
CA ASP A 30 -4.93 -8.79 -5.29
C ASP A 30 -4.11 -8.29 -4.09
N LEU A 31 -2.79 -8.47 -4.14
CA LEU A 31 -1.85 -7.96 -3.15
C LEU A 31 -1.02 -6.83 -3.77
N LEU A 32 -1.03 -5.67 -3.12
CA LEU A 32 -0.16 -4.56 -3.47
C LEU A 32 1.25 -4.81 -2.92
N VAL A 33 2.26 -4.75 -3.78
CA VAL A 33 3.66 -4.77 -3.38
C VAL A 33 4.10 -3.34 -3.12
N ILE A 34 4.21 -2.96 -1.85
CA ILE A 34 4.56 -1.62 -1.41
C ILE A 34 6.02 -1.59 -1.01
N LYS A 35 6.81 -0.73 -1.66
CA LYS A 35 8.19 -0.44 -1.27
C LYS A 35 8.22 0.74 -0.31
N ALA A 36 8.62 0.50 0.92
CA ALA A 36 8.84 1.54 1.90
C ALA A 36 10.16 2.29 1.65
N LYS A 37 10.29 3.47 2.26
CA LYS A 37 11.47 4.32 2.12
C LYS A 37 12.76 3.68 2.65
N ASN A 38 12.66 2.83 3.66
CA ASN A 38 13.78 2.06 4.20
C ASN A 38 14.24 0.91 3.28
N GLY A 39 13.59 0.71 2.14
CA GLY A 39 13.88 -0.38 1.21
C GLY A 39 13.11 -1.68 1.50
N GLY A 40 12.39 -1.75 2.62
CA GLY A 40 11.49 -2.84 2.96
C GLY A 40 10.36 -2.98 1.93
N ARG A 41 9.90 -4.22 1.73
CA ARG A 41 8.77 -4.54 0.87
C ARG A 41 7.64 -5.11 1.73
N TYR A 42 6.45 -4.56 1.56
CA TYR A 42 5.24 -4.98 2.26
C TYR A 42 4.23 -5.49 1.25
N LEU A 43 3.59 -6.59 1.58
CA LEU A 43 2.46 -7.13 0.82
C LEU A 43 1.18 -6.69 1.52
N PHE A 44 0.39 -5.86 0.84
CA PHE A 44 -0.83 -5.32 1.41
C PHE A 44 -2.05 -5.79 0.64
N PRO A 45 -3.02 -6.47 1.28
CA PRO A 45 -4.21 -6.96 0.59
C PRO A 45 -5.08 -5.80 0.11
N MET A 46 -5.36 -5.78 -1.19
CA MET A 46 -6.20 -4.78 -1.84
C MET A 46 -7.69 -5.09 -1.64
N VAL A 47 -8.12 -5.26 -0.40
CA VAL A 47 -9.51 -5.55 -0.04
C VAL A 47 -10.24 -4.27 0.34
N ARG A 48 -11.55 -4.22 0.04
CA ARG A 48 -12.40 -3.05 0.30
C ARG A 48 -12.50 -2.66 1.78
N GLU A 49 -12.16 -3.58 2.67
CA GLU A 49 -12.11 -3.33 4.12
C GLU A 49 -10.97 -2.36 4.47
N TYR A 50 -9.82 -2.49 3.82
CA TYR A 50 -8.66 -1.64 4.09
C TYR A 50 -8.47 -0.52 3.07
N ILE A 51 -8.98 -0.66 1.84
CA ILE A 51 -8.84 0.36 0.80
C ILE A 51 -9.96 1.39 0.97
N LYS A 52 -9.62 2.59 1.45
CA LYS A 52 -10.59 3.70 1.60
C LYS A 52 -10.82 4.43 0.30
N LYS A 53 -9.74 4.76 -0.43
CA LYS A 53 -9.83 5.50 -1.70
C LYS A 53 -8.67 5.16 -2.62
N ILE A 54 -8.96 5.05 -3.91
CA ILE A 54 -7.94 4.91 -4.97
C ILE A 54 -8.04 6.16 -5.84
N ASP A 55 -6.95 6.88 -5.96
CA ASP A 55 -6.82 8.09 -6.77
C ASP A 55 -5.74 7.86 -7.83
N THR A 56 -6.15 7.33 -8.96
CA THR A 56 -5.25 7.00 -10.08
C THR A 56 -4.70 8.24 -10.77
N ASP A 57 -5.48 9.33 -10.82
CA ASP A 57 -5.08 10.62 -11.39
C ASP A 57 -3.94 11.25 -10.57
N GLY A 58 -4.09 11.30 -9.24
CA GLY A 58 -3.06 11.78 -8.32
C GLY A 58 -1.95 10.78 -7.98
N LYS A 59 -2.01 9.55 -8.51
CA LYS A 59 -1.14 8.41 -8.16
C LYS A 59 -1.03 8.24 -6.63
N LYS A 60 -2.19 8.15 -5.96
CA LYS A 60 -2.33 8.01 -4.50
C LYS A 60 -3.37 6.93 -4.17
N ILE A 61 -3.08 6.11 -3.18
CA ILE A 61 -4.02 5.13 -2.62
C ILE A 61 -4.10 5.41 -1.12
N VAL A 62 -5.32 5.67 -0.65
CA VAL A 62 -5.63 5.84 0.77
C VAL A 62 -6.07 4.50 1.32
N ILE A 63 -5.30 3.98 2.26
CA ILE A 63 -5.55 2.74 2.98
C ILE A 63 -5.81 3.00 4.46
N ASP A 64 -6.37 2.01 5.13
CA ASP A 64 -6.57 1.98 6.57
C ASP A 64 -6.06 0.64 7.07
N PRO A 65 -4.73 0.54 7.24
CA PRO A 65 -4.12 -0.69 7.70
C PRO A 65 -4.50 -0.99 9.15
N PRO A 66 -4.63 -2.27 9.53
CA PRO A 66 -4.68 -2.62 10.94
C PRO A 66 -3.37 -2.23 11.63
N GLU A 67 -3.46 -1.82 12.90
CA GLU A 67 -2.31 -1.48 13.73
C GLU A 67 -1.25 -2.60 13.69
N GLY A 68 0.01 -2.24 13.47
CA GLY A 68 1.13 -3.19 13.45
C GLY A 68 1.53 -3.77 12.09
N ILE A 69 0.70 -3.69 11.03
CA ILE A 69 1.04 -4.31 9.73
C ILE A 69 2.28 -3.69 9.04
N PHE A 70 2.53 -2.40 9.30
CA PHE A 70 3.68 -1.65 8.80
C PHE A 70 4.73 -1.33 9.88
N ASP A 71 4.50 -1.73 11.14
CA ASP A 71 5.28 -1.29 12.31
C ASP A 71 6.59 -2.08 12.52
N SER A 72 6.96 -2.96 11.58
CA SER A 72 8.13 -3.83 11.73
C SER A 72 9.47 -3.14 11.38
N SER A 73 9.62 -1.85 11.64
CA SER A 73 10.87 -1.10 11.41
C SER A 73 11.04 0.04 12.41
N ASP A 74 10.90 -0.25 13.69
CA ASP A 74 11.53 0.51 14.77
C ASP A 74 12.65 -0.34 15.34
N GLU A 75 13.85 -0.19 14.80
CA GLU A 75 15.08 -0.55 15.51
C GLU A 75 16.09 0.57 15.18
N SER A 76 16.14 1.59 16.04
CA SER A 76 17.23 2.58 16.12
C SER A 76 17.65 2.75 17.57
#